data_AF-A0A5E4UXL2-F1
#
_entry.id   AF-A0A5E4UXL2-F1
#
_cell.length_a   1.000
_cell.length_b   1.000
_cell.length_c   1.000
_cell.angle_alpha   90.00
_cell.angle_beta   90.00
_cell.angle_gamma   90.00
#
_symmetry.space_group_name_H-M   'P 1'
#
loop_
_entity.id
_entity.type
_entity.pdbx_description
1 polymer ?
#
loop_
_entity_poly.entity_id
_entity_poly.type
_entity_poly.pdbx_seq_one_letter_code
_entity_poly.pdbx_strand_id
1 'polypeptide(L)'
;MGCALGGVLAVAGCSVPERKPSGPDYAALGGAAEVRGDWDGARRAFGQAVLVADQSGWPASHRAAMHFDYGRALGVTCYYTEAGRELSLAYDLDILTGHFRYPALIELARLSLVQRQYAPSVKYFGRALGALDRMEASRKAPLAYAEVLDDYALALGGAGDPEAAARIIDRAAKVRAGLGEAVLAQATSRTPYGTHCGQLAGAR
;
A
#
# COMPACT_ATOMS: atom_id res chain seq x y z
N MET A 1 70.05 -40.11 11.30
CA MET A 1 69.01 -40.91 10.60
C MET A 1 67.68 -40.58 11.25
N GLY A 2 66.99 -39.54 10.81
CA GLY A 2 65.87 -39.58 9.85
C GLY A 2 64.61 -39.06 10.59
N CYS A 3 64.23 -37.78 10.46
CA CYS A 3 63.10 -37.29 9.64
C CYS A 3 61.83 -38.17 9.81
N ALA A 4 60.66 -37.68 10.21
CA ALA A 4 60.02 -36.43 9.82
C ALA A 4 58.91 -36.02 10.81
N LEU A 5 58.90 -34.76 11.23
CA LEU A 5 57.73 -34.06 11.78
C LEU A 5 57.04 -33.36 10.60
N GLY A 6 56.02 -34.01 10.03
CA GLY A 6 55.17 -33.45 8.99
C GLY A 6 54.15 -32.48 9.61
N GLY A 7 54.53 -31.22 9.77
CA GLY A 7 53.61 -30.15 10.12
C GLY A 7 52.78 -29.73 8.90
N VAL A 8 51.50 -30.12 8.89
CA VAL A 8 50.53 -29.59 7.92
C VAL A 8 50.09 -28.21 8.40
N LEU A 9 50.68 -27.16 7.83
CA LEU A 9 50.20 -25.78 7.93
C LEU A 9 48.92 -25.67 7.08
N ALA A 10 47.77 -25.89 7.71
CA ALA A 10 46.48 -25.53 7.13
C ALA A 10 46.38 -24.00 7.10
N VAL A 11 46.61 -23.40 5.93
CA VAL A 11 46.28 -22.00 5.68
C VAL A 11 44.76 -21.92 5.60
N ALA A 12 44.12 -21.64 6.74
CA ALA A 12 42.73 -21.20 6.77
C ALA A 12 42.69 -19.81 6.15
N GLY A 13 42.49 -19.75 4.82
CA GLY A 13 42.15 -18.51 4.15
C GLY A 13 40.81 -18.03 4.70
N CYS A 14 40.83 -16.99 5.51
CA CYS A 14 39.62 -16.23 5.83
C CYS A 14 39.12 -15.63 4.51
N SER A 15 38.24 -16.34 3.80
CA SER A 15 37.44 -15.74 2.75
C SER A 15 36.57 -14.69 3.42
N VAL A 16 36.90 -13.41 3.23
CA VAL A 16 35.97 -12.32 3.53
C VAL A 16 34.70 -12.64 2.77
N PRO A 17 33.52 -12.79 3.41
CA PRO A 17 32.29 -13.08 2.71
C PRO A 17 32.13 -12.01 1.64
N GLU A 18 32.01 -12.46 0.38
CA GLU A 18 31.89 -11.60 -0.78
C GLU A 18 30.70 -10.67 -0.53
N ARG A 19 30.98 -9.38 -0.35
CA ARG A 19 29.94 -8.38 -0.10
C ARG A 19 29.17 -8.26 -1.40
N LYS A 20 28.10 -9.04 -1.55
CA LYS A 20 27.19 -8.94 -2.69
C LYS A 20 26.88 -7.46 -2.89
N PRO A 21 27.03 -6.93 -4.12
CA PRO A 21 26.59 -5.58 -4.41
C PRO A 21 25.18 -5.40 -3.87
N SER A 22 24.93 -4.30 -3.16
CA SER A 22 23.57 -3.92 -2.80
C SER A 22 22.78 -3.88 -4.10
N GLY A 23 21.82 -4.80 -4.26
CA GLY A 23 20.91 -4.77 -5.39
C GLY A 23 20.17 -3.44 -5.47
N PRO A 24 19.49 -3.15 -6.59
CA PRO A 24 18.72 -1.91 -6.71
C PRO A 24 17.66 -1.82 -5.60
N ASP A 25 17.42 -0.60 -5.11
CA ASP A 25 16.32 -0.30 -4.20
C ASP A 25 15.01 -0.28 -5.00
N TYR A 26 14.39 -1.46 -5.10
CA TYR A 26 13.14 -1.63 -5.83
C TYR A 26 11.97 -0.82 -5.26
N ALA A 27 11.98 -0.51 -3.96
CA ALA A 27 10.95 0.33 -3.36
C ALA A 27 11.10 1.78 -3.86
N ALA A 28 12.31 2.31 -3.86
CA ALA A 28 12.59 3.65 -4.40
C ALA A 28 12.29 3.74 -5.91
N LEU A 29 12.63 2.70 -6.68
CA LEU A 29 12.29 2.63 -8.10
C LEU A 29 10.78 2.63 -8.34
N GLY A 30 10.02 1.88 -7.54
CA GLY A 30 8.57 1.83 -7.61
C GLY A 30 7.94 3.17 -7.28
N GLY A 31 8.34 3.80 -6.17
CA GLY A 31 7.85 5.12 -5.78
C GLY A 31 8.15 6.20 -6.83
N ALA A 32 9.35 6.17 -7.41
CA ALA A 32 9.70 7.09 -8.48
C ALA A 32 8.86 6.87 -9.77
N ALA A 33 8.50 5.63 -10.08
CA ALA A 33 7.61 5.31 -11.20
C ALA A 33 6.17 5.76 -10.92
N GLU A 34 5.66 5.54 -9.72
CA GLU A 34 4.36 6.05 -9.26
C GLU A 34 4.27 7.58 -9.41
N VAL A 35 5.28 8.32 -8.94
CA VAL A 35 5.32 9.80 -9.06
C VAL A 35 5.27 10.27 -10.52
N ARG A 36 5.83 9.50 -11.46
CA ARG A 36 5.77 9.79 -12.90
C ARG A 36 4.46 9.33 -13.56
N GLY A 37 3.59 8.64 -12.85
CA GLY A 37 2.38 8.00 -13.40
C GLY A 37 2.67 6.72 -14.22
N ASP A 38 3.89 6.19 -14.16
CA ASP A 38 4.26 4.90 -14.78
C ASP A 38 3.84 3.75 -13.87
N TRP A 39 2.55 3.48 -13.81
CA TRP A 39 1.98 2.47 -12.91
C TRP A 39 2.36 1.04 -13.28
N ASP A 40 2.64 0.77 -14.56
CA ASP A 40 3.19 -0.52 -14.98
C ASP A 40 4.63 -0.70 -14.51
N GLY A 41 5.46 0.34 -14.61
CA GLY A 41 6.79 0.37 -14.01
C GLY A 41 6.75 0.23 -12.49
N ALA A 42 5.85 0.95 -11.83
CA ALA A 42 5.65 0.89 -10.38
C ALA A 42 5.28 -0.53 -9.94
N ARG A 43 4.30 -1.15 -10.61
CA ARG A 43 3.89 -2.54 -10.33
C ARG A 43 5.07 -3.51 -10.44
N ARG A 44 5.86 -3.43 -11.51
CA ARG A 44 7.02 -4.33 -11.70
C ARG A 44 8.07 -4.13 -10.61
N ALA A 45 8.39 -2.87 -10.28
CA ALA A 45 9.38 -2.56 -9.26
C ALA A 45 8.91 -2.97 -7.85
N PHE A 46 7.70 -2.60 -7.45
CA PHE A 46 7.14 -3.03 -6.16
C PHE A 46 7.00 -4.56 -6.05
N GLY A 47 6.65 -5.24 -7.15
CA GLY A 47 6.64 -6.71 -7.18
C GLY A 47 8.02 -7.31 -6.88
N GLN A 48 9.11 -6.72 -7.40
CA GLN A 48 10.47 -7.12 -7.03
C GLN A 48 10.80 -6.78 -5.57
N ALA A 49 10.34 -5.64 -5.06
CA ALA A 49 10.53 -5.24 -3.67
C ALA A 49 9.89 -6.24 -2.70
N VAL A 50 8.67 -6.71 -2.98
CA VAL A 50 8.00 -7.77 -2.22
C VAL A 50 8.82 -9.06 -2.21
N LEU A 51 9.28 -9.52 -3.36
CA LEU A 51 10.11 -10.73 -3.46
C LEU A 51 11.38 -10.62 -2.61
N VAL A 52 12.07 -9.48 -2.68
CA VAL A 52 13.28 -9.24 -1.87
C VAL A 52 12.95 -9.21 -0.39
N ALA A 53 11.89 -8.51 0.01
CA ALA A 53 11.50 -8.36 1.41
C ALA A 53 11.11 -9.69 2.05
N ASP A 54 10.37 -10.53 1.33
CA ASP A 54 9.95 -11.85 1.80
C ASP A 54 11.11 -12.85 1.89
N GLN A 55 11.97 -12.91 0.87
CA GLN A 55 13.09 -13.84 0.83
C GLN A 55 14.22 -13.46 1.79
N SER A 56 14.37 -12.16 2.08
CA SER A 56 15.44 -11.64 2.94
C SER A 56 15.03 -11.52 4.41
N GLY A 57 13.81 -11.95 4.77
CA GLY A 57 13.34 -11.95 6.15
C GLY A 57 13.19 -10.55 6.76
N TRP A 58 12.76 -9.56 5.97
CA TRP A 58 12.57 -8.20 6.48
C TRP A 58 11.56 -8.15 7.65
N PRO A 59 11.68 -7.16 8.56
CA PRO A 59 10.69 -6.97 9.61
C PRO A 59 9.27 -6.87 9.05
N ALA A 60 8.29 -7.40 9.78
CA ALA A 60 6.91 -7.45 9.31
C ALA A 60 6.34 -6.09 8.89
N SER A 61 6.73 -5.00 9.55
CA SER A 61 6.32 -3.64 9.18
C SER A 61 6.86 -3.19 7.81
N HIS A 62 8.10 -3.55 7.47
CA HIS A 62 8.66 -3.25 6.16
C HIS A 62 8.00 -4.09 5.07
N ARG A 63 7.72 -5.37 5.35
CA ARG A 63 6.96 -6.22 4.43
C ARG A 63 5.55 -5.67 4.21
N ALA A 64 4.87 -5.24 5.27
CA ALA A 64 3.55 -4.62 5.17
C ALA A 64 3.54 -3.44 4.19
N ALA A 65 4.53 -2.55 4.30
CA ALA A 65 4.69 -1.42 3.39
C ALA A 65 4.90 -1.89 1.93
N MET A 66 5.75 -2.89 1.69
CA MET A 66 5.98 -3.39 0.32
C MET A 66 4.72 -4.02 -0.30
N HIS A 67 3.98 -4.83 0.46
CA HIS A 67 2.72 -5.40 0.00
C HIS A 67 1.65 -4.34 -0.21
N PHE A 68 1.63 -3.29 0.62
CA PHE A 68 0.71 -2.16 0.48
C PHE A 68 0.92 -1.43 -0.85
N ASP A 69 2.16 -1.03 -1.15
CA ASP A 69 2.48 -0.30 -2.39
C ASP A 69 2.30 -1.18 -3.63
N TYR A 70 2.68 -2.46 -3.55
CA TYR A 70 2.46 -3.40 -4.64
C TYR A 70 0.96 -3.62 -4.91
N GLY A 71 0.16 -3.82 -3.85
CA GLY A 71 -1.29 -3.96 -3.94
C GLY A 71 -1.97 -2.75 -4.57
N ARG A 72 -1.52 -1.53 -4.23
CA ARG A 72 -1.97 -0.29 -4.88
C ARG A 72 -1.66 -0.30 -6.37
N ALA A 73 -0.42 -0.57 -6.76
CA ALA A 73 -0.02 -0.60 -8.16
C ALA A 73 -0.76 -1.67 -8.98
N LEU A 74 -1.02 -2.84 -8.39
CA LEU A 74 -1.85 -3.89 -9.00
C LEU A 74 -3.28 -3.42 -9.25
N GLY A 75 -3.90 -2.73 -8.28
CA GLY A 75 -5.26 -2.21 -8.43
C GLY A 75 -5.36 -1.13 -9.50
N VAL A 76 -4.35 -0.26 -9.62
CA VAL A 76 -4.30 0.78 -10.67
C VAL A 76 -4.21 0.16 -12.06
N THR A 77 -3.49 -0.96 -12.16
CA THR A 77 -3.29 -1.75 -13.39
C THR A 77 -4.31 -2.89 -13.55
N CYS A 78 -5.40 -2.86 -12.78
CA CYS A 78 -6.61 -3.69 -12.94
C CYS A 78 -6.43 -5.19 -12.61
N TYR A 79 -5.37 -5.56 -11.91
CA TYR A 79 -5.17 -6.89 -11.30
C TYR A 79 -5.88 -6.94 -9.94
N TYR A 80 -7.20 -6.80 -9.94
CA TYR A 80 -7.97 -6.55 -8.72
C TYR A 80 -7.92 -7.69 -7.71
N THR A 81 -7.88 -8.94 -8.17
CA THR A 81 -7.82 -10.10 -7.27
C THR A 81 -6.47 -10.15 -6.56
N GLU A 82 -5.37 -9.96 -7.30
CA GLU A 82 -4.01 -9.83 -6.76
C GLU A 82 -3.92 -8.65 -5.80
N ALA A 83 -4.41 -7.47 -6.20
CA ALA A 83 -4.42 -6.27 -5.39
C ALA A 83 -5.10 -6.50 -4.03
N GLY A 84 -6.27 -7.16 -4.04
CA GLY A 84 -7.01 -7.49 -2.83
C GLY A 84 -6.23 -8.43 -1.90
N ARG A 85 -5.50 -9.41 -2.45
CA ARG A 85 -4.65 -10.31 -1.66
C ARG A 85 -3.49 -9.56 -1.02
N GLU A 86 -2.75 -8.76 -1.79
CA GLU A 86 -1.58 -8.02 -1.31
C GLU A 86 -1.96 -6.99 -0.24
N LEU A 87 -3.05 -6.23 -0.44
CA LEU A 87 -3.54 -5.27 0.55
C LEU A 87 -4.06 -5.95 1.82
N SER A 88 -4.67 -7.13 1.71
CA SER A 88 -5.08 -7.91 2.90
C SER A 88 -3.87 -8.43 3.67
N LEU A 89 -2.83 -8.90 2.97
CA LEU A 89 -1.59 -9.33 3.62
C LEU A 89 -0.88 -8.15 4.31
N ALA A 90 -0.82 -6.98 3.68
CA ALA A 90 -0.32 -5.77 4.31
C ALA A 90 -1.07 -5.44 5.61
N TYR A 91 -2.41 -5.51 5.56
CA TYR A 91 -3.26 -5.30 6.73
C TYR A 91 -2.97 -6.30 7.87
N ASP A 92 -2.83 -7.59 7.55
CA ASP A 92 -2.55 -8.63 8.53
C ASP A 92 -1.16 -8.46 9.16
N LEU A 93 -0.15 -8.07 8.37
CA LEU A 93 1.20 -7.76 8.87
C LEU A 93 1.20 -6.52 9.79
N ASP A 94 0.41 -5.50 9.49
CA ASP A 94 0.24 -4.32 10.34
C ASP A 94 -0.49 -4.63 11.66
N ILE A 95 -1.42 -5.60 11.66
CA ILE A 95 -2.03 -6.09 12.91
C ILE A 95 -0.96 -6.63 13.86
N LEU A 96 -0.05 -7.47 13.35
CA LEU A 96 0.99 -8.15 14.13
C LEU A 96 2.00 -7.17 14.74
N THR A 97 2.27 -6.06 14.05
CA THR A 97 3.27 -5.07 14.50
C THR A 97 2.68 -3.96 15.34
N GLY A 98 1.35 -3.82 15.39
CA GLY A 98 0.69 -2.72 16.07
C GLY A 98 0.84 -1.37 15.36
N HIS A 99 1.43 -1.36 14.16
CA HIS A 99 1.61 -0.16 13.35
C HIS A 99 0.42 0.05 12.38
N PHE A 100 0.18 1.32 12.02
CA PHE A 100 -0.68 1.84 10.95
C PHE A 100 -1.64 0.87 10.24
N ARG A 101 -2.69 0.40 10.93
CA ARG A 101 -3.65 -0.59 10.39
C ARG A 101 -4.65 -0.03 9.37
N TYR A 102 -4.80 1.28 9.30
CA TYR A 102 -5.89 1.92 8.55
C TYR A 102 -5.60 2.23 7.07
N PRO A 103 -4.35 2.48 6.61
CA PRO A 103 -4.09 2.72 5.19
C PRO A 103 -4.52 1.53 4.32
N ALA A 104 -4.14 0.30 4.68
CA ALA A 104 -4.55 -0.89 3.95
C ALA A 104 -6.08 -1.07 3.94
N LEU A 105 -6.78 -0.73 5.02
CA LEU A 105 -8.25 -0.74 5.06
C LEU A 105 -8.87 0.29 4.10
N ILE A 106 -8.32 1.50 4.02
CA ILE A 106 -8.79 2.53 3.09
C ILE A 106 -8.62 2.06 1.64
N GLU A 107 -7.46 1.49 1.33
CA GLU A 107 -7.15 1.01 -0.02
C GLU A 107 -7.99 -0.22 -0.40
N LEU A 108 -8.21 -1.17 0.51
CA LEU A 108 -9.19 -2.26 0.31
C LEU A 108 -10.60 -1.71 0.06
N ALA A 109 -11.01 -0.68 0.81
CA ALA A 109 -12.32 -0.07 0.64
C ALA A 109 -12.49 0.59 -0.73
N ARG A 110 -11.47 1.34 -1.18
CA ARG A 110 -11.43 2.00 -2.49
C ARG A 110 -11.37 0.98 -3.63
N LEU A 111 -10.59 -0.09 -3.48
CA LEU A 111 -10.51 -1.19 -4.44
C LEU A 111 -11.87 -1.91 -4.59
N SER A 112 -12.58 -2.15 -3.48
CA SER A 112 -13.94 -2.68 -3.52
C SER A 112 -14.94 -1.67 -4.12
N LEU A 113 -14.79 -0.38 -3.84
CA LEU A 113 -15.67 0.68 -4.35
C LEU A 113 -15.63 0.75 -5.88
N VAL A 114 -14.45 0.75 -6.50
CA VAL A 114 -14.33 0.80 -7.97
C VAL A 114 -14.89 -0.46 -8.65
N GLN A 115 -14.89 -1.59 -7.94
CA GLN A 115 -15.53 -2.84 -8.37
C GLN A 115 -17.04 -2.90 -8.05
N ARG A 116 -17.63 -1.82 -7.52
CA ARG A 116 -19.04 -1.75 -7.06
C ARG A 116 -19.39 -2.78 -5.99
N GLN A 117 -18.41 -3.28 -5.26
CA GLN A 117 -18.58 -4.14 -4.11
C GLN A 117 -18.88 -3.28 -2.88
N TYR A 118 -20.06 -2.67 -2.86
CA TYR A 118 -20.41 -1.63 -1.89
C TYR A 118 -20.44 -2.14 -0.45
N ALA A 119 -21.03 -3.32 -0.19
CA ALA A 119 -21.08 -3.87 1.16
C ALA A 119 -19.69 -4.14 1.77
N PRO A 120 -18.74 -4.81 1.06
CA PRO A 120 -17.34 -4.88 1.49
C PRO A 120 -16.70 -3.51 1.69
N SER A 121 -16.89 -2.57 0.76
CA SER A 121 -16.34 -1.23 0.84
C SER A 121 -16.79 -0.48 2.09
N VAL A 122 -18.09 -0.51 2.40
CA VAL A 122 -18.68 0.08 3.62
C VAL A 122 -18.04 -0.51 4.88
N LYS A 123 -17.84 -1.84 4.93
CA LYS A 123 -17.20 -2.51 6.07
C LYS A 123 -15.77 -2.04 6.29
N TYR A 124 -14.97 -1.93 5.22
CA TYR A 124 -13.58 -1.49 5.33
C TYR A 124 -13.47 -0.02 5.73
N PHE A 125 -14.22 0.88 5.10
CA PHE A 125 -14.26 2.30 5.47
C PHE A 125 -14.70 2.50 6.91
N GLY A 126 -15.75 1.80 7.37
CA GLY A 126 -16.21 1.90 8.76
C GLY A 126 -15.11 1.53 9.77
N ARG A 127 -14.32 0.49 9.49
CA ARG A 127 -13.18 0.10 10.34
C ARG A 127 -12.05 1.13 10.30
N ALA A 128 -11.74 1.67 9.12
CA ALA A 128 -10.71 2.70 8.95
C ALA A 128 -11.07 4.00 9.67
N LEU A 129 -12.31 4.48 9.55
CA LEU A 129 -12.77 5.72 10.18
C LEU A 129 -12.67 5.68 11.71
N GLY A 130 -12.98 4.54 12.34
CA GLY A 130 -12.81 4.40 13.78
C GLY A 130 -11.35 4.62 14.24
N ALA A 131 -10.36 4.23 13.43
CA ALA A 131 -8.95 4.49 13.71
C ALA A 131 -8.57 5.95 13.42
N LEU A 132 -9.00 6.49 12.28
CA LEU A 132 -8.75 7.88 11.88
C LEU A 132 -9.31 8.88 12.90
N ASP A 133 -10.49 8.61 13.45
CA ASP A 133 -11.14 9.45 14.45
C ASP A 133 -10.36 9.48 15.76
N ARG A 134 -9.89 8.32 16.26
CA ARG A 134 -9.02 8.25 17.45
C ARG A 134 -7.69 8.96 17.26
N MET A 135 -7.21 9.03 16.03
CA MET A 135 -5.96 9.72 15.68
C MET A 135 -6.17 11.21 15.41
N GLU A 136 -7.42 11.68 15.42
CA GLU A 136 -7.82 13.06 15.13
C GLU A 136 -7.45 13.50 13.71
N ALA A 137 -7.65 12.60 12.74
CA ALA A 137 -7.30 12.84 11.34
C ALA A 137 -8.00 14.07 10.75
N SER A 138 -9.20 14.41 11.22
CA SER A 138 -9.91 15.64 10.84
C SER A 138 -9.15 16.93 11.18
N ARG A 139 -8.21 16.89 12.13
CA ARG A 139 -7.35 18.02 12.49
C ARG A 139 -5.95 17.91 11.88
N LYS A 140 -5.39 16.71 11.90
CA LYS A 140 -3.98 16.47 11.51
C LYS A 140 -3.78 16.33 9.99
N ALA A 141 -4.78 15.80 9.29
CA ALA A 141 -4.75 15.56 7.84
C ALA A 141 -6.15 15.81 7.25
N PRO A 142 -6.71 17.03 7.39
CA PRO A 142 -8.12 17.30 7.13
C PRO A 142 -8.54 17.03 5.68
N LEU A 143 -7.68 17.32 4.70
CA LEU A 143 -7.97 17.09 3.29
C LEU A 143 -8.10 15.59 2.99
N ALA A 144 -7.07 14.80 3.30
CA ALA A 144 -7.07 13.35 3.10
C ALA A 144 -8.22 12.67 3.87
N TYR A 145 -8.52 13.18 5.07
CA TYR A 145 -9.66 12.70 5.86
C TYR A 145 -11.00 12.97 5.17
N ALA A 146 -11.20 14.18 4.62
CA ALA A 146 -12.41 14.50 3.86
C ALA A 146 -12.53 13.68 2.56
N GLU A 147 -11.42 13.34 1.90
CA GLU A 147 -11.43 12.46 0.73
C GLU A 147 -11.93 11.05 1.07
N VAL A 148 -11.48 10.49 2.20
CA VAL A 148 -11.95 9.19 2.70
C VAL A 148 -13.44 9.24 3.05
N LEU A 149 -13.93 10.36 3.59
CA LEU A 149 -15.35 10.54 3.86
C LEU A 149 -16.18 10.54 2.56
N ASP A 150 -15.73 11.24 1.50
CA ASP A 150 -16.46 11.20 0.22
C ASP A 150 -16.52 9.78 -0.34
N ASP A 151 -15.40 9.05 -0.32
CA ASP A 151 -15.33 7.68 -0.84
C ASP A 151 -16.27 6.76 -0.02
N TYR A 152 -16.34 6.96 1.30
CA TYR A 152 -17.26 6.23 2.15
C TYR A 152 -18.72 6.57 1.89
N ALA A 153 -19.05 7.84 1.63
CA ALA A 153 -20.40 8.24 1.26
C ALA A 153 -20.83 7.58 -0.06
N LEU A 154 -19.94 7.48 -1.05
CA LEU A 154 -20.21 6.76 -2.29
C LEU A 154 -20.48 5.27 -2.02
N ALA A 155 -19.70 4.65 -1.14
CA ALA A 155 -19.91 3.25 -0.75
C ALA A 155 -21.28 3.05 -0.07
N LEU A 156 -21.67 3.94 0.85
CA LEU A 156 -22.96 3.88 1.55
C LEU A 156 -24.14 4.07 0.59
N GLY A 157 -24.06 5.06 -0.30
CA GLY A 157 -25.09 5.31 -1.31
C GLY A 157 -25.25 4.12 -2.26
N GLY A 158 -24.14 3.54 -2.73
CA GLY A 158 -24.16 2.33 -3.54
C GLY A 158 -24.69 1.09 -2.81
N ALA A 159 -24.52 1.01 -1.49
CA ALA A 159 -25.08 -0.04 -0.64
C ALA A 159 -26.57 0.15 -0.32
N GLY A 160 -27.20 1.24 -0.79
CA GLY A 160 -28.61 1.54 -0.55
C GLY A 160 -28.91 2.27 0.76
N ASP A 161 -27.92 2.93 1.38
CA ASP A 161 -28.09 3.75 2.58
C ASP A 161 -27.83 5.24 2.29
N PRO A 162 -28.75 5.92 1.58
CA PRO A 162 -28.57 7.32 1.18
C PRO A 162 -28.60 8.28 2.37
N GLU A 163 -29.29 7.93 3.45
CA GLU A 163 -29.33 8.76 4.66
C GLU A 163 -27.98 8.76 5.38
N ALA A 164 -27.33 7.59 5.52
CA ALA A 164 -25.98 7.54 6.05
C ALA A 164 -24.99 8.25 5.12
N ALA A 165 -25.11 8.08 3.80
CA ALA A 165 -24.28 8.78 2.83
C ALA A 165 -24.38 10.31 3.01
N ALA A 166 -25.60 10.85 3.13
CA ALA A 166 -25.82 12.29 3.36
C ALA A 166 -25.13 12.79 4.65
N ARG A 167 -25.23 12.04 5.76
CA ARG A 167 -24.54 12.39 7.02
C ARG A 167 -23.01 12.45 6.85
N ILE A 168 -22.44 11.54 6.06
CA ILE A 168 -21.00 11.50 5.80
C ILE A 168 -20.58 12.65 4.86
N ILE A 169 -21.40 12.98 3.86
CA ILE A 169 -21.18 14.15 2.98
C ILE A 169 -21.16 15.44 3.80
N ASP A 170 -22.14 15.63 4.69
CA ASP A 170 -22.18 16.80 5.58
C ASP A 170 -20.95 16.88 6.49
N ARG A 171 -20.45 15.73 6.97
CA ARG A 171 -19.22 15.66 7.76
C ARG A 171 -18.01 16.09 6.93
N ALA A 172 -17.89 15.63 5.69
CA ALA A 172 -16.80 16.01 4.80
C ALA A 172 -16.83 17.52 4.48
N ALA A 173 -18.02 18.07 4.22
CA ALA A 173 -18.22 19.50 3.99
C ALA A 173 -17.80 20.35 5.20
N LYS A 174 -18.16 19.92 6.43
CA LYS A 174 -17.73 20.60 7.67
C LYS A 174 -16.22 20.60 7.86
N VAL A 175 -15.53 19.51 7.51
CA VAL A 175 -14.06 19.44 7.56
C VAL A 175 -13.46 20.44 6.57
N ARG A 176 -13.99 20.50 5.34
CA ARG A 176 -13.52 21.42 4.29
C ARG A 176 -13.76 22.89 4.59
N ALA A 177 -14.86 23.23 5.26
CA ALA A 177 -15.19 24.62 5.60
C ALA A 177 -14.13 25.30 6.49
N GLY A 178 -13.29 24.53 7.18
CA GLY A 178 -12.16 25.03 7.96
C GLY A 178 -10.84 25.17 7.20
N LEU A 179 -10.80 24.86 5.90
CA LEU A 179 -9.58 24.84 5.09
C LEU A 179 -9.49 26.06 4.17
N GLY A 180 -8.27 26.54 3.94
CA GLY A 180 -8.01 27.57 2.94
C GLY A 180 -7.99 27.03 1.52
N GLU A 181 -8.27 27.88 0.54
CA GLU A 181 -8.31 27.55 -0.90
C GLU A 181 -7.04 26.85 -1.39
N ALA A 182 -5.86 27.28 -0.94
CA ALA A 182 -4.59 26.65 -1.32
C ALA A 182 -4.48 25.18 -0.87
N VAL A 183 -5.11 24.81 0.26
CA VAL A 183 -5.19 23.43 0.71
C VAL A 183 -6.19 22.65 -0.13
N LEU A 184 -7.34 23.26 -0.45
CA LEU A 184 -8.37 22.64 -1.28
C LEU A 184 -7.90 22.39 -2.73
N ALA A 185 -6.96 23.19 -3.24
CA ALA A 185 -6.37 23.04 -4.57
C ALA A 185 -5.28 21.96 -4.67
N GLN A 186 -4.90 21.30 -3.56
CA GLN A 186 -3.91 20.23 -3.59
C GLN A 186 -4.42 19.04 -4.38
N ALA A 187 -3.50 18.37 -5.09
CA ALA A 187 -3.80 17.14 -5.81
C ALA A 187 -4.29 16.06 -4.84
N THR A 188 -5.22 15.23 -5.31
CA THR A 188 -5.81 14.17 -4.50
C THR A 188 -4.76 13.15 -4.06
N SER A 189 -4.91 12.64 -2.84
CA SER A 189 -4.08 11.53 -2.33
C SER A 189 -4.63 10.15 -2.72
N ARG A 190 -5.76 10.11 -3.44
CA ARG A 190 -6.44 8.87 -3.84
C ARG A 190 -5.61 8.06 -4.83
N THR A 191 -5.46 6.77 -4.55
CA THR A 191 -4.96 5.81 -5.54
C THR A 191 -5.92 5.74 -6.73
N PRO A 192 -5.46 5.94 -7.97
CA PRO A 192 -6.33 6.00 -9.14
C PRO A 192 -6.66 4.61 -9.68
N TYR A 193 -7.36 3.79 -8.88
CA TYR A 193 -7.68 2.41 -9.27
C TYR A 193 -8.43 2.31 -10.60
N GLY A 194 -8.08 1.32 -11.41
CA GLY A 194 -8.75 1.06 -12.69
C GLY A 194 -8.40 2.02 -13.83
N THR A 195 -7.46 2.96 -13.63
CA THR A 195 -7.16 4.00 -14.64
C THR A 195 -6.07 3.59 -15.64
N HIS A 196 -5.27 2.58 -15.33
CA HIS A 196 -4.19 2.08 -16.18
C HIS A 196 -4.40 0.61 -16.56
N CYS A 197 -5.61 0.26 -16.97
CA CYS A 197 -5.88 -1.06 -17.55
C CYS A 197 -5.19 -1.18 -18.92
N GLY A 198 -3.91 -1.55 -18.94
CA GLY A 198 -3.25 -1.98 -20.18
C GLY A 198 -3.92 -3.25 -20.73
N GLN A 199 -3.87 -3.47 -22.05
CA GLN A 199 -4.30 -4.74 -22.63
C GLN A 199 -3.54 -5.88 -21.94
N LEU A 200 -4.27 -6.73 -21.24
CA LEU A 200 -3.79 -8.01 -20.72
C LEU A 200 -2.89 -8.64 -21.80
N ALA A 201 -1.59 -8.66 -21.54
CA ALA A 201 -0.64 -9.27 -22.46
C ALA A 201 -1.02 -10.74 -22.62
N GLY A 202 -1.52 -11.13 -23.80
CA GLY A 202 -1.64 -12.53 -24.20
C GLY A 202 -3.04 -13.12 -24.40
N ALA A 203 -4.00 -12.40 -24.99
CA ALA A 203 -5.13 -13.05 -25.67
C ALA A 203 -4.87 -13.12 -27.19
N ARG A 204 -4.07 -14.11 -27.60
CA ARG A 204 -4.07 -14.71 -28.94
C ARG A 204 -3.82 -16.20 -28.81
#